data_AF-A0A2N3QNI2-F1
#
_entry.id   AF-A0A2N3QNI2-F1
#
_cell.length_a   1.000
_cell.length_b   1.000
_cell.length_c   1.000
_cell.angle_alpha   90.00
_cell.angle_beta   90.00
_cell.angle_gamma   90.00
#
_symmetry.space_group_name_H-M   'P 1'
#
loop_
_entity.id
_entity.type
_entity.pdbx_description
1 polymer ?
#
loop_
_entity_poly.entity_id
_entity_poly.type
_entity_poly.pdbx_seq_one_letter_code
_entity_poly.pdbx_strand_id
1 'polypeptide(L)'
;MKKKTIGIILVATLIIAAVVGWCLWRQHDLAKPRAIPMPPPTSASSQTAPSDSPQPQAERQARIDMALKVEHAMRDWGVDANLPASSYAYKTAGDALAMLRAPRLTGNPIRELTALDIEDTWGPDARSVPCALGMNGDCMVSPTMGQWWANEAWAYGSRWVEEPTVQYLEDGSVSVVGDVRAVLLQDGDSYNDGDWYALTPAWRTYPVKDTLTFNDEGKVESIHHDEPDLWWIDPYLQQWSEAMPAQIGGGDRQVIPVKGQPRMSLTHLAAGRWLRGVKDMGSMDNVDWTLWDAEKMGVCLASCGGQQQGFTESPDGREH
;
A
#
# COMPACT_ATOMS: atom_id res chain seq x y z
N MET A 1 -6.12 30.05 38.35
CA MET A 1 -5.28 29.09 37.58
C MET A 1 -5.53 29.19 36.06
N LYS A 2 -5.42 30.38 35.43
CA LYS A 2 -5.73 30.57 33.99
C LYS A 2 -4.61 31.22 33.16
N LYS A 3 -3.49 31.65 33.78
CA LYS A 3 -2.39 32.34 33.08
C LYS A 3 -1.26 31.41 32.60
N LYS A 4 -1.08 30.22 33.20
CA LYS A 4 0.00 29.29 32.82
C LYS A 4 -0.34 28.46 31.56
N THR A 5 -1.62 28.14 31.33
CA THR A 5 -2.05 27.32 30.21
C THR A 5 -2.06 28.08 28.87
N ILE A 6 -2.34 29.39 28.89
CA ILE A 6 -2.35 30.24 27.68
C ILE A 6 -0.92 30.49 27.19
N GLY A 7 0.05 30.63 28.10
CA GLY A 7 1.46 30.82 27.74
C GLY A 7 2.10 29.61 27.04
N ILE A 8 1.70 28.39 27.41
CA ILE A 8 2.25 27.15 26.82
C ILE A 8 1.73 26.96 25.39
N ILE A 9 0.47 27.29 25.12
CA ILE A 9 -0.12 27.18 23.78
C ILE A 9 0.56 28.18 22.83
N LEU A 10 0.79 29.43 23.25
CA LEU A 10 1.48 30.45 22.44
C LEU A 10 2.94 30.10 22.12
N VAL A 11 3.64 29.46 23.06
CA VAL A 11 5.02 28.99 22.84
C VAL A 11 5.06 27.81 21.86
N ALA A 12 4.10 26.89 21.94
CA ALA A 12 4.02 25.76 21.01
C ALA A 12 3.71 26.22 19.57
N THR A 13 2.81 27.19 19.36
CA THR A 13 2.55 27.74 18.01
C THR A 13 3.72 28.53 17.45
N LEU A 14 4.47 29.26 18.28
CA LEU A 14 5.68 29.96 17.84
C LEU A 14 6.80 28.99 17.43
N ILE A 15 6.95 27.87 18.12
CA ILE A 15 7.94 26.83 17.76
C ILE A 15 7.54 26.15 16.45
N ILE A 16 6.26 25.82 16.26
CA ILE A 16 5.78 25.22 15.00
C ILE A 16 5.95 26.19 13.82
N ALA A 17 5.62 27.47 13.99
CA ALA A 17 5.81 28.48 12.95
C ALA A 17 7.30 28.71 12.63
N ALA A 18 8.19 28.65 13.62
CA ALA A 18 9.63 28.76 13.41
C ALA A 18 10.21 27.54 12.67
N VAL A 19 9.72 26.33 12.96
CA VAL A 19 10.14 25.10 12.27
C VAL A 19 9.64 25.08 10.82
N VAL A 20 8.39 25.45 10.57
CA VAL A 20 7.84 25.55 9.21
C VAL A 20 8.54 26.65 8.41
N GLY A 21 8.80 27.81 9.02
CA GLY A 21 9.58 28.89 8.41
C GLY A 21 11.02 28.48 8.08
N TRP A 22 11.65 27.68 8.94
CA TRP A 22 13.01 27.15 8.70
C TRP A 22 13.04 26.10 7.60
N CYS A 23 12.04 25.21 7.52
CA CYS A 23 11.91 24.22 6.45
C CYS A 23 11.66 24.88 5.08
N LEU A 24 10.80 25.90 5.02
CA LEU A 24 10.54 26.65 3.78
C LEU A 24 11.75 27.51 3.36
N TRP A 25 12.51 28.07 4.30
CA TRP A 25 13.73 28.81 3.97
C TRP A 25 14.85 27.90 3.42
N ARG A 26 14.99 26.68 3.96
CA ARG A 26 15.96 25.69 3.45
C ARG A 26 15.68 25.24 2.02
N GLN A 27 14.41 25.17 1.62
CA GLN A 27 14.02 24.86 0.25
C GLN A 27 14.30 26.02 -0.71
N HIS A 28 14.28 27.27 -0.22
CA HIS A 28 14.52 28.46 -1.06
C HIS A 28 16.00 28.78 -1.30
N ASP A 29 16.93 28.34 -0.43
CA ASP A 29 18.38 28.57 -0.59
C ASP A 29 19.11 27.48 -1.40
N LEU A 30 18.43 26.39 -1.77
CA LEU A 30 18.92 25.43 -2.77
C LEU A 30 18.56 25.82 -4.22
N ALA A 31 17.73 26.86 -4.41
CA ALA A 31 17.25 27.34 -5.71
C ALA A 31 17.84 28.72 -6.10
N LYS A 32 19.13 28.96 -5.80
CA LYS A 32 19.86 30.09 -6.39
C LYS A 32 20.83 29.58 -7.46
N PRO A 33 20.59 29.89 -8.75
CA PRO A 33 21.59 29.69 -9.78
C PRO A 33 22.83 30.52 -9.44
N ARG A 34 23.98 29.87 -9.33
CA ARG A 34 25.28 30.55 -9.31
C ARG A 34 25.48 31.18 -10.69
N ALA A 35 25.43 32.51 -10.78
CA ALA A 35 25.81 33.22 -11.98
C ALA A 35 27.31 33.01 -12.26
N ILE A 36 27.63 32.29 -13.34
CA ILE A 36 28.98 32.17 -13.88
C ILE A 36 29.19 33.38 -14.82
N PRO A 37 30.29 34.15 -14.72
CA PRO A 37 30.56 35.23 -15.66
C PRO A 37 30.87 34.65 -17.05
N MET A 38 30.12 35.08 -18.07
CA MET A 38 30.40 34.79 -19.49
C MET A 38 31.63 35.58 -19.98
N PRO A 39 32.59 34.95 -20.67
CA PRO A 39 33.50 35.64 -21.57
C PRO A 39 32.78 36.07 -22.87
N PRO A 40 33.25 37.14 -23.56
CA PRO A 40 32.61 37.69 -24.76
C PRO A 40 32.65 36.73 -25.97
N PRO A 41 31.72 36.87 -26.93
CA PRO A 41 31.51 35.90 -28.00
C PRO A 41 32.63 35.97 -29.04
N THR A 42 33.26 34.83 -29.31
CA THR A 42 34.09 34.65 -30.51
C THR A 42 33.33 33.75 -31.47
N SER A 43 32.89 34.33 -32.57
CA SER A 43 32.22 33.64 -33.66
C SER A 43 33.16 32.63 -34.33
N ALA A 44 32.75 31.36 -34.33
CA ALA A 44 33.21 30.39 -35.31
C ALA A 44 32.04 29.42 -35.57
N SER A 45 31.35 29.62 -36.69
CA SER A 45 30.40 28.65 -37.24
C SER A 45 31.11 27.33 -37.45
N SER A 46 30.73 26.33 -36.67
CA SER A 46 30.80 24.93 -37.07
C SER A 46 29.38 24.40 -36.97
N GLN A 47 28.74 24.24 -38.12
CA GLN A 47 27.46 23.55 -38.24
C GLN A 47 27.69 22.09 -37.86
N THR A 48 27.52 21.75 -36.59
CA THR A 48 27.18 20.38 -36.21
C THR A 48 25.69 20.26 -36.41
N ALA A 49 25.29 19.52 -37.45
CA ALA A 49 23.90 19.15 -37.66
C ALA A 49 23.36 18.48 -36.38
N PRO A 50 22.08 18.69 -36.00
CA PRO A 50 21.45 17.84 -35.01
C PRO A 50 21.50 16.41 -35.55
N SER A 51 22.07 15.49 -34.76
CA SER A 51 21.93 14.07 -35.04
C SER A 51 20.51 13.67 -34.63
N ASP A 52 19.53 14.04 -35.44
CA ASP A 52 18.21 13.40 -35.46
C ASP A 52 18.37 12.04 -36.15
N SER A 53 19.07 11.13 -35.49
CA SER A 53 18.84 9.71 -35.77
C SER A 53 17.70 9.31 -34.85
N PRO A 54 16.46 9.14 -35.33
CA PRO A 54 15.44 8.52 -34.50
C PRO A 54 16.03 7.20 -34.03
N GLN A 55 16.13 7.00 -32.70
CA GLN A 55 16.49 5.71 -32.17
C GLN A 55 15.64 4.66 -32.89
N PRO A 56 16.23 3.56 -33.37
CA PRO A 56 15.48 2.57 -34.12
C PRO A 56 14.20 2.22 -33.37
N GLN A 57 13.05 2.16 -34.04
CA GLN A 57 11.77 1.87 -33.41
C GLN A 57 11.82 0.61 -32.51
N ALA A 58 12.69 -0.34 -32.86
CA ALA A 58 12.98 -1.52 -32.06
C ALA A 58 13.65 -1.21 -30.69
N GLU A 59 14.59 -0.26 -30.63
CA GLU A 59 15.22 0.16 -29.37
C GLU A 59 14.24 0.90 -28.46
N ARG A 60 13.41 1.77 -29.05
CA ARG A 60 12.31 2.44 -28.34
C ARG A 60 11.37 1.41 -27.71
N GLN A 61 10.93 0.42 -28.47
CA GLN A 61 10.03 -0.62 -27.95
C GLN A 61 10.72 -1.45 -26.87
N ALA A 62 11.99 -1.82 -27.04
CA ALA A 62 12.73 -2.58 -26.04
C ALA A 62 12.82 -1.85 -24.69
N ARG A 63 12.98 -0.52 -24.69
CA ARG A 63 12.99 0.30 -23.47
C ARG A 63 11.61 0.38 -22.82
N ILE A 64 10.54 0.51 -23.61
CA ILE A 64 9.15 0.45 -23.11
C ILE A 64 8.89 -0.91 -22.46
N ASP A 65 9.25 -2.01 -23.13
CA ASP A 65 9.03 -3.37 -22.63
C ASP A 65 9.84 -3.63 -21.35
N MET A 66 11.07 -3.12 -21.28
CA MET A 66 11.90 -3.22 -20.07
C MET A 66 11.32 -2.39 -18.92
N ALA A 67 10.84 -1.17 -19.18
CA ALA A 67 10.18 -0.35 -18.15
C ALA A 67 8.97 -1.09 -17.56
N LEU A 68 8.06 -1.57 -18.41
CA LEU A 68 6.91 -2.37 -17.97
C LEU A 68 7.34 -3.58 -17.16
N LYS A 69 8.35 -4.32 -17.63
CA LYS A 69 8.84 -5.50 -16.93
C LYS A 69 9.36 -5.18 -15.52
N VAL A 70 10.10 -4.08 -15.36
CA VAL A 70 10.61 -3.62 -14.06
C VAL A 70 9.46 -3.16 -13.17
N GLU A 71 8.54 -2.35 -13.69
CA GLU A 71 7.38 -1.83 -12.97
C GLU A 71 6.44 -2.93 -12.47
N HIS A 72 6.15 -3.94 -13.30
CA HIS A 72 5.40 -5.11 -12.86
C HIS A 72 6.20 -5.93 -11.83
N ALA A 73 7.48 -6.20 -12.07
CA ALA A 73 8.29 -6.95 -11.10
C ALA A 73 8.39 -6.23 -9.73
N MET A 74 8.32 -4.90 -9.72
CA MET A 74 8.34 -4.07 -8.53
C MET A 74 6.98 -4.06 -7.82
N ARG A 75 5.90 -3.79 -8.56
CA ARG A 75 4.61 -3.39 -8.00
C ARG A 75 3.58 -4.52 -7.94
N ASP A 76 3.81 -5.61 -8.67
CA ASP A 76 2.93 -6.78 -8.70
C ASP A 76 3.46 -7.92 -7.82
N TRP A 77 3.15 -7.86 -6.53
CA TRP A 77 3.62 -8.84 -5.55
C TRP A 77 2.59 -9.13 -4.46
N GLY A 78 2.83 -10.20 -3.69
CA GLY A 78 1.95 -10.57 -2.58
C GLY A 78 0.56 -11.03 -3.03
N VAL A 79 -0.45 -10.76 -2.20
CA VAL A 79 -1.86 -11.05 -2.51
C VAL A 79 -2.34 -10.16 -3.65
N ASP A 80 -3.23 -10.67 -4.50
CA ASP A 80 -3.89 -9.86 -5.52
C ASP A 80 -4.83 -8.83 -4.87
N ALA A 81 -4.39 -7.57 -4.89
CA ALA A 81 -5.12 -6.44 -4.32
C ALA A 81 -6.33 -6.01 -5.16
N ASN A 82 -6.48 -6.50 -6.39
CA ASN A 82 -7.59 -6.16 -7.29
C ASN A 82 -8.75 -7.14 -7.22
N LEU A 83 -8.56 -8.31 -6.59
CA LEU A 83 -9.66 -9.25 -6.37
C LEU A 83 -10.74 -8.60 -5.49
N PRO A 84 -11.99 -8.50 -5.97
CA PRO A 84 -13.05 -7.85 -5.21
C PRO A 84 -13.39 -8.66 -3.96
N ALA A 85 -13.76 -7.98 -2.88
CA ALA A 85 -14.03 -8.59 -1.58
C ALA A 85 -15.11 -9.70 -1.65
N SER A 86 -16.08 -9.54 -2.57
CA SER A 86 -17.13 -10.53 -2.86
C SER A 86 -16.57 -11.89 -3.31
N SER A 87 -15.36 -11.94 -3.86
CA SER A 87 -14.68 -13.19 -4.26
C SER A 87 -14.38 -14.09 -3.07
N TYR A 88 -14.29 -13.54 -1.86
CA TYR A 88 -13.98 -14.25 -0.62
C TYR A 88 -15.22 -14.49 0.26
N ALA A 89 -16.30 -13.74 0.00
CA ALA A 89 -17.50 -13.73 0.82
C ALA A 89 -18.27 -15.06 0.75
N TYR A 90 -18.98 -15.36 1.84
CA TYR A 90 -19.85 -16.53 2.01
C TYR A 90 -19.16 -17.90 1.90
N LYS A 91 -17.82 -17.91 1.95
CA LYS A 91 -17.00 -19.12 2.03
C LYS A 91 -16.80 -19.54 3.48
N THR A 92 -16.23 -20.73 3.69
CA THR A 92 -15.66 -21.04 5.00
C THR A 92 -14.49 -20.09 5.29
N ALA A 93 -14.26 -19.78 6.56
CA ALA A 93 -13.14 -18.95 6.96
C ALA A 93 -11.80 -19.55 6.53
N GLY A 94 -11.68 -20.89 6.55
CA GLY A 94 -10.48 -21.57 6.05
C GLY A 94 -10.22 -21.30 4.57
N ASP A 95 -11.24 -21.44 3.72
CA ASP A 95 -11.09 -21.22 2.27
C ASP A 95 -10.80 -19.75 1.94
N ALA A 96 -11.52 -18.81 2.58
CA ALA A 96 -11.30 -17.39 2.40
C ALA A 96 -9.88 -16.99 2.83
N LEU A 97 -9.42 -17.46 4.00
CA LEU A 97 -8.07 -17.19 4.49
C LEU A 97 -6.99 -17.84 3.61
N ALA A 98 -7.22 -19.04 3.08
CA ALA A 98 -6.28 -19.67 2.16
C ALA A 98 -6.08 -18.84 0.88
N MET A 99 -7.15 -18.24 0.34
CA MET A 99 -7.08 -17.34 -0.80
C MET A 99 -6.39 -16.01 -0.47
N LEU A 100 -6.59 -15.49 0.74
CA LEU A 100 -6.04 -14.21 1.21
C LEU A 100 -4.62 -14.33 1.78
N ARG A 101 -4.02 -15.52 1.87
CA ARG A 101 -2.72 -15.68 2.51
C ARG A 101 -1.62 -15.12 1.61
N ALA A 102 -0.87 -14.14 2.12
CA ALA A 102 0.29 -13.62 1.43
C ALA A 102 1.35 -14.72 1.24
N PRO A 103 1.92 -14.86 0.03
CA PRO A 103 3.04 -15.74 -0.19
C PRO A 103 4.26 -15.25 0.60
N ARG A 104 5.18 -16.16 0.91
CA ARG A 104 6.46 -15.78 1.49
C ARG A 104 7.27 -15.00 0.44
N LEU A 105 7.78 -13.84 0.85
CA LEU A 105 8.61 -12.98 0.01
C LEU A 105 10.07 -13.16 0.39
N THR A 106 10.91 -13.29 -0.63
CA THR A 106 12.36 -13.45 -0.51
C THR A 106 13.00 -12.96 -1.80
N GLY A 107 14.22 -12.46 -1.71
CA GLY A 107 14.96 -11.94 -2.85
C GLY A 107 14.39 -10.62 -3.35
N ASN A 108 14.98 -10.16 -4.46
CA ASN A 108 14.58 -8.95 -5.14
C ASN A 108 14.47 -9.26 -6.65
N PRO A 109 13.26 -9.27 -7.23
CA PRO A 109 13.02 -9.69 -8.61
C PRO A 109 13.55 -8.70 -9.65
N ILE A 110 13.83 -7.44 -9.26
CA ILE A 110 14.30 -6.41 -10.21
C ILE A 110 15.84 -6.38 -10.34
N ARG A 111 16.61 -7.03 -9.45
CA ARG A 111 18.09 -7.03 -9.51
C ARG A 111 18.68 -7.49 -10.85
N GLU A 112 18.02 -8.42 -11.54
CA GLU A 112 18.49 -8.90 -12.86
C GLU A 112 18.05 -7.99 -14.02
N LEU A 113 17.04 -7.15 -13.78
CA LEU A 113 16.45 -6.26 -14.79
C LEU A 113 17.07 -4.86 -14.78
N THR A 114 17.71 -4.50 -13.67
CA THR A 114 18.23 -3.16 -13.44
C THR A 114 19.75 -3.19 -13.24
N ALA A 115 20.36 -2.02 -13.39
CA ALA A 115 21.73 -1.72 -12.97
C ALA A 115 21.75 -0.82 -11.72
N LEU A 116 20.63 -0.80 -10.98
CA LEU A 116 20.48 -0.01 -9.75
C LEU A 116 21.39 -0.55 -8.66
N ASP A 117 22.00 0.35 -7.90
CA ASP A 117 22.65 0.02 -6.63
C ASP A 117 21.60 -0.05 -5.52
N ILE A 118 20.99 -1.23 -5.35
CA ILE A 118 19.92 -1.46 -4.39
C ILE A 118 20.52 -1.80 -3.02
N GLU A 119 20.20 -0.99 -2.01
CA GLU A 119 20.67 -1.19 -0.64
C GLU A 119 20.27 -2.57 -0.08
N ASP A 120 21.22 -3.28 0.52
CA ASP A 120 20.96 -4.57 1.20
C ASP A 120 20.07 -4.42 2.44
N THR A 121 19.88 -3.19 2.92
CA THR A 121 18.96 -2.83 4.01
C THR A 121 17.52 -2.66 3.55
N TRP A 122 17.22 -2.85 2.27
CA TRP A 122 15.87 -2.73 1.69
C TRP A 122 15.27 -4.08 1.31
N GLY A 123 13.95 -4.11 1.18
CA GLY A 123 13.24 -5.30 0.75
C GLY A 123 13.03 -6.40 1.80
N PRO A 124 12.48 -7.54 1.37
CA PRO A 124 12.04 -8.60 2.28
C PRO A 124 13.18 -9.29 3.01
N ASP A 125 14.39 -9.30 2.45
CA ASP A 125 15.56 -9.94 3.05
C ASP A 125 16.31 -9.03 4.03
N ALA A 126 15.96 -7.74 4.08
CA ALA A 126 16.53 -6.80 5.02
C ALA A 126 16.31 -7.24 6.47
N ARG A 127 17.18 -6.77 7.36
CA ARG A 127 17.09 -7.01 8.81
C ARG A 127 15.74 -6.54 9.35
N SER A 128 15.05 -7.39 10.12
CA SER A 128 13.71 -7.08 10.64
C SER A 128 13.67 -5.94 11.65
N VAL A 129 12.49 -5.36 11.88
CA VAL A 129 12.27 -4.34 12.93
C VAL A 129 12.71 -4.83 14.33
N PRO A 130 12.29 -6.02 14.81
CA PRO A 130 12.77 -6.54 16.10
C PRO A 130 14.29 -6.68 16.15
N CYS A 131 14.92 -7.12 15.06
CA CYS A 131 16.37 -7.22 14.98
C CYS A 131 17.05 -5.86 15.04
N ALA A 132 16.54 -4.85 14.33
CA ALA A 132 17.07 -3.48 14.36
C ALA A 132 16.96 -2.84 15.75
N LEU A 133 15.89 -3.16 16.50
CA LEU A 133 15.66 -2.69 17.86
C LEU A 133 16.41 -3.50 18.95
N GLY A 134 17.17 -4.54 18.59
CA GLY A 134 17.90 -5.37 19.55
C GLY A 134 17.02 -6.31 20.37
N MET A 135 15.81 -6.63 19.90
CA MET A 135 14.88 -7.57 20.53
C MET A 135 15.31 -9.00 20.20
N ASN A 136 16.32 -9.51 20.91
CA ASN A 136 16.99 -10.78 20.56
C ASN A 136 16.04 -11.98 20.42
N GLY A 137 15.02 -12.09 21.27
CA GLY A 137 14.02 -13.18 21.18
C GLY A 137 13.23 -13.14 19.87
N ASP A 138 12.59 -12.02 19.60
CA ASP A 138 11.77 -11.78 18.41
C ASP A 138 12.60 -11.79 17.13
N CYS A 139 13.85 -11.31 17.20
CA CYS A 139 14.80 -11.35 16.09
C CYS A 139 15.16 -12.78 15.66
N MET A 140 15.26 -13.73 16.60
CA MET A 140 15.49 -15.14 16.24
C MET A 140 14.30 -15.77 15.51
N VAL A 141 13.07 -15.31 15.81
CA VAL A 141 11.84 -15.80 15.19
C VAL A 141 11.67 -15.20 13.78
N SER A 142 11.96 -13.91 13.64
CA SER A 142 11.83 -13.16 12.39
C SER A 142 13.09 -12.37 12.11
N PRO A 143 14.16 -12.98 11.55
CA PRO A 143 15.40 -12.28 11.29
C PRO A 143 15.30 -11.27 10.12
N THR A 144 14.39 -11.53 9.18
CA THR A 144 14.19 -10.70 7.98
C THR A 144 12.84 -9.96 8.00
N MET A 145 12.72 -8.87 7.25
CA MET A 145 11.48 -8.10 7.14
C MET A 145 10.32 -8.91 6.55
N GLY A 146 10.57 -9.75 5.55
CA GLY A 146 9.56 -10.63 4.97
C GLY A 146 9.05 -11.68 5.96
N GLN A 147 9.92 -12.26 6.79
CA GLN A 147 9.51 -13.17 7.86
C GLN A 147 8.76 -12.45 8.98
N TRP A 148 9.14 -11.22 9.29
CA TRP A 148 8.44 -10.43 10.29
C TRP A 148 7.03 -10.09 9.80
N TRP A 149 6.86 -9.55 8.60
CA TRP A 149 5.55 -9.25 8.03
C TRP A 149 4.66 -10.48 7.86
N ALA A 150 5.22 -11.67 7.57
CA ALA A 150 4.46 -12.92 7.55
C ALA A 150 3.89 -13.35 8.92
N ASN A 151 4.45 -12.80 10.02
CA ASN A 151 3.98 -12.99 11.40
C ASN A 151 3.07 -11.86 11.90
N GLU A 152 3.11 -10.68 11.26
CA GLU A 152 2.29 -9.51 11.60
C GLU A 152 1.02 -9.40 10.76
N ALA A 153 1.02 -9.92 9.53
CA ALA A 153 -0.10 -9.78 8.59
C ALA A 153 -0.43 -11.09 7.87
N TRP A 154 -1.73 -11.28 7.62
CA TRP A 154 -2.23 -12.42 6.89
C TRP A 154 -2.25 -12.18 5.38
N ALA A 155 -2.79 -11.04 4.95
CA ALA A 155 -2.79 -10.60 3.56
C ALA A 155 -2.01 -9.29 3.45
N TYR A 156 -1.12 -9.19 2.48
CA TYR A 156 -0.45 -7.96 2.08
C TYR A 156 0.14 -8.15 0.68
N GLY A 157 0.23 -7.05 -0.06
CA GLY A 157 0.68 -7.05 -1.44
C GLY A 157 0.13 -5.84 -2.19
N SER A 158 0.60 -5.67 -3.41
CA SER A 158 0.08 -4.67 -4.33
C SER A 158 -0.01 -5.21 -5.75
N ARG A 159 -0.86 -4.56 -6.54
CA ARG A 159 -0.99 -4.79 -7.98
C ARG A 159 -1.30 -3.47 -8.68
N TRP A 160 -0.82 -3.31 -9.90
CA TRP A 160 -1.36 -2.31 -10.82
C TRP A 160 -2.87 -2.50 -10.99
N VAL A 161 -3.67 -1.44 -10.87
CA VAL A 161 -5.14 -1.50 -11.01
C VAL A 161 -5.52 -1.81 -12.46
N GLU A 162 -4.82 -1.17 -13.39
CA GLU A 162 -4.87 -1.38 -14.84
C GLU A 162 -3.44 -1.35 -15.36
N GLU A 163 -3.22 -1.83 -16.59
CA GLU A 163 -1.92 -1.72 -17.24
C GLU A 163 -1.48 -0.24 -17.26
N PRO A 164 -0.27 0.10 -16.78
CA PRO A 164 0.14 1.48 -16.70
C PRO A 164 0.33 2.08 -18.09
N THR A 165 0.08 3.37 -18.21
CA THR A 165 0.35 4.12 -19.43
C THR A 165 1.84 4.40 -19.53
N VAL A 166 2.43 4.10 -20.70
CA VAL A 166 3.86 4.25 -20.92
C VAL A 166 4.15 5.20 -22.07
N GLN A 167 5.05 6.15 -21.84
CA GLN A 167 5.48 7.11 -22.84
C GLN A 167 7.00 7.13 -22.95
N TYR A 168 7.51 6.84 -24.14
CA TYR A 168 8.90 7.11 -24.49
C TYR A 168 9.13 8.62 -24.68
N LEU A 169 10.17 9.15 -24.05
CA LEU A 169 10.51 10.58 -24.08
C LEU A 169 11.66 10.85 -25.07
N GLU A 170 11.81 12.11 -25.49
CA GLU A 170 12.81 12.53 -26.48
C GLU A 170 14.26 12.32 -26.01
N ASP A 171 14.48 12.35 -24.70
CA ASP A 171 15.78 12.10 -24.07
C ASP A 171 16.13 10.60 -23.93
N GLY A 172 15.23 9.73 -24.41
CA GLY A 172 15.39 8.28 -24.38
C GLY A 172 14.97 7.61 -23.07
N SER A 173 14.45 8.37 -22.12
CA SER A 173 13.82 7.83 -20.91
C SER A 173 12.39 7.35 -21.20
N VAL A 174 11.80 6.64 -20.23
CA VAL A 174 10.43 6.13 -20.30
C VAL A 174 9.66 6.60 -19.08
N SER A 175 8.55 7.30 -19.31
CA SER A 175 7.60 7.65 -18.26
C SER A 175 6.52 6.59 -18.13
N VAL A 176 6.22 6.19 -16.89
CA VAL A 176 5.19 5.21 -16.54
C VAL A 176 4.20 5.85 -15.57
N VAL A 177 2.92 5.82 -15.90
CA VAL A 177 1.86 6.47 -15.11
C VAL A 177 0.67 5.52 -14.95
N GLY A 178 0.16 5.42 -13.74
CA GLY A 178 -1.07 4.69 -13.44
C GLY A 178 -1.37 4.66 -11.96
N ASP A 179 -2.15 3.67 -11.55
CA ASP A 179 -2.55 3.47 -10.17
C ASP A 179 -2.17 2.06 -9.68
N VAL A 180 -1.58 1.99 -8.49
CA VAL A 180 -1.31 0.73 -7.78
C VAL A 180 -2.24 0.61 -6.59
N ARG A 181 -2.90 -0.53 -6.45
CA ARG A 181 -3.70 -0.85 -5.27
C ARG A 181 -2.92 -1.76 -4.35
N ALA A 182 -2.88 -1.42 -3.07
CA ALA A 182 -2.37 -2.27 -2.02
C ALA A 182 -3.52 -2.83 -1.17
N VAL A 183 -3.28 -3.98 -0.55
CA VAL A 183 -4.20 -4.62 0.40
C VAL A 183 -3.47 -4.94 1.70
N LEU A 184 -4.18 -4.90 2.82
CA LEU A 184 -3.72 -5.41 4.11
C LEU A 184 -4.86 -6.10 4.86
N LEU A 185 -4.60 -7.29 5.37
CA LEU A 185 -5.43 -7.96 6.37
C LEU A 185 -4.55 -8.43 7.52
N GLN A 186 -4.89 -7.99 8.72
CA GLN A 186 -4.38 -8.53 9.98
C GLN A 186 -5.56 -9.16 10.74
N ASP A 187 -5.27 -9.89 11.81
CA ASP A 187 -6.34 -10.30 12.72
C ASP A 187 -6.75 -9.14 13.63
N GLY A 188 -7.67 -9.41 14.56
CA GLY A 188 -8.19 -8.41 15.50
C GLY A 188 -9.63 -8.02 15.24
N ASP A 189 -10.21 -8.46 14.11
CA ASP A 189 -11.66 -8.46 13.92
C ASP A 189 -12.32 -9.39 14.94
N SER A 190 -13.35 -8.88 15.61
CA SER A 190 -14.08 -9.64 16.63
C SER A 190 -15.58 -9.67 16.39
N TYR A 191 -16.07 -8.97 15.38
CA TYR A 191 -17.49 -8.95 15.07
C TYR A 191 -17.93 -10.28 14.42
N ASN A 192 -18.98 -10.86 14.98
CA ASN A 192 -19.61 -12.07 14.47
C ASN A 192 -21.11 -12.08 14.79
N ASP A 193 -21.90 -12.79 13.97
CA ASP A 193 -23.29 -13.11 14.23
C ASP A 193 -23.52 -14.61 13.99
N GLY A 194 -23.84 -15.34 15.05
CA GLY A 194 -23.81 -16.80 15.05
C GLY A 194 -22.45 -17.33 14.59
N ASP A 195 -22.47 -18.16 13.53
CA ASP A 195 -21.28 -18.77 12.92
C ASP A 195 -20.66 -17.91 11.80
N TRP A 196 -21.15 -16.70 11.57
CA TRP A 196 -20.61 -15.78 10.57
C TRP A 196 -19.69 -14.76 11.21
N TYR A 197 -18.47 -14.62 10.70
CA TYR A 197 -17.45 -13.69 11.17
C TYR A 197 -17.14 -12.65 10.08
N ALA A 198 -16.84 -11.42 10.50
CA ALA A 198 -16.40 -10.36 9.62
C ALA A 198 -14.87 -10.36 9.49
N LEU A 199 -14.35 -10.51 8.28
CA LEU A 199 -12.99 -10.07 7.95
C LEU A 199 -13.05 -8.66 7.37
N THR A 200 -12.13 -7.78 7.74
CA THR A 200 -12.15 -6.38 7.30
C THR A 200 -10.80 -5.92 6.74
N PRO A 201 -10.35 -6.47 5.59
CA PRO A 201 -9.15 -5.97 4.94
C PRO A 201 -9.29 -4.48 4.61
N ALA A 202 -8.14 -3.82 4.49
CA ALA A 202 -8.04 -2.46 4.01
C ALA A 202 -7.39 -2.44 2.63
N TRP A 203 -7.97 -1.67 1.72
CA TRP A 203 -7.43 -1.38 0.40
C TRP A 203 -7.12 0.10 0.28
N ARG A 204 -6.06 0.41 -0.46
CA ARG A 204 -5.76 1.79 -0.83
C ARG A 204 -5.10 1.83 -2.19
N THR A 205 -5.55 2.77 -3.00
CA THR A 205 -4.96 3.06 -4.31
C THR A 205 -3.98 4.22 -4.19
N TYR A 206 -2.86 4.11 -4.88
CA TYR A 206 -1.78 5.08 -4.90
C TYR A 206 -1.47 5.44 -6.36
N PRO A 207 -1.41 6.74 -6.70
CA PRO A 207 -0.93 7.15 -8.00
C PRO A 207 0.56 6.85 -8.10
N VAL A 208 0.98 6.39 -9.27
CA VAL A 208 2.38 6.18 -9.63
C VAL A 208 2.70 7.06 -10.83
N LYS A 209 3.84 7.73 -10.75
CA LYS A 209 4.41 8.51 -11.85
C LYS A 209 5.92 8.40 -11.79
N ASP A 210 6.44 7.49 -12.59
CA ASP A 210 7.86 7.18 -12.62
C ASP A 210 8.47 7.58 -13.96
N THR A 211 9.77 7.92 -13.91
CA THR A 211 10.60 8.09 -15.11
C THR A 211 11.85 7.23 -14.99
N LEU A 212 12.02 6.31 -15.95
CA LEU A 212 13.09 5.32 -15.96
C LEU A 212 14.12 5.68 -17.03
N THR A 213 15.40 5.65 -16.68
CA THR A 213 16.51 5.77 -17.63
C THR A 213 17.22 4.43 -17.82
N PHE A 214 17.95 4.29 -18.93
CA PHE A 214 18.54 3.02 -19.35
C PHE A 214 20.02 3.18 -19.69
N ASN A 215 20.82 2.20 -19.29
CA ASN A 215 22.21 2.11 -19.72
C ASN A 215 22.34 1.58 -21.17
N ASP A 216 23.58 1.51 -21.67
CA ASP A 216 23.89 1.00 -23.02
C ASP A 216 23.50 -0.49 -23.24
N GLU A 217 23.33 -1.26 -22.16
CA GLU A 217 22.87 -2.66 -22.21
C GLU A 217 21.34 -2.78 -22.22
N GLY A 218 20.62 -1.66 -22.12
CA GLY A 218 19.15 -1.61 -22.06
C GLY A 218 18.57 -1.98 -20.69
N LYS A 219 19.38 -2.04 -19.63
CA LYS A 219 18.91 -2.20 -18.24
C LYS A 219 18.53 -0.85 -17.67
N VAL A 220 17.53 -0.85 -16.77
CA VAL A 220 17.15 0.36 -16.04
C VAL A 220 18.27 0.76 -15.09
N GLU A 221 18.83 1.95 -15.25
CA GLU A 221 19.95 2.46 -14.45
C GLU A 221 19.51 3.48 -13.38
N SER A 222 18.35 4.10 -13.56
CA SER A 222 17.75 4.99 -12.58
C SER A 222 16.23 5.01 -12.71
N ILE A 223 15.55 5.25 -11.59
CA ILE A 223 14.10 5.47 -11.51
C ILE A 223 13.89 6.76 -10.70
N HIS A 224 13.14 7.70 -11.27
CA HIS A 224 12.70 8.91 -10.60
C HIS A 224 11.21 8.84 -10.29
N HIS A 225 10.86 8.89 -9.02
CA HIS A 225 9.49 8.87 -8.53
C HIS A 225 8.99 10.31 -8.33
N ASP A 226 7.98 10.71 -9.11
CA ASP A 226 7.31 12.02 -8.95
C ASP A 226 6.21 11.98 -7.88
N GLU A 227 5.78 10.80 -7.46
CA GLU A 227 4.80 10.56 -6.40
C GLU A 227 5.44 9.83 -5.21
N PRO A 228 4.86 9.90 -4.00
CA PRO A 228 5.39 9.17 -2.85
C PRO A 228 5.31 7.65 -3.04
N ASP A 229 6.47 6.99 -3.11
CA ASP A 229 6.56 5.53 -3.12
C ASP A 229 6.74 4.96 -1.72
N LEU A 230 5.69 4.30 -1.24
CA LEU A 230 5.70 3.60 0.05
C LEU A 230 6.20 2.17 -0.16
N TRP A 231 6.85 1.59 0.85
CA TRP A 231 7.46 0.26 0.68
C TRP A 231 6.46 -0.81 0.23
N TRP A 232 5.16 -0.69 0.53
CA TRP A 232 4.19 -1.70 0.09
C TRP A 232 3.66 -1.51 -1.33
N ILE A 233 4.06 -0.46 -2.04
CA ILE A 233 3.84 -0.30 -3.49
C ILE A 233 5.14 -0.35 -4.27
N ASP A 234 6.28 -0.13 -3.62
CA ASP A 234 7.63 -0.39 -4.12
C ASP A 234 8.47 -1.07 -3.02
N PRO A 235 8.33 -2.39 -2.85
CA PRO A 235 8.97 -3.10 -1.76
C PRO A 235 10.44 -3.33 -1.96
N TYR A 236 10.96 -3.20 -3.18
CA TYR A 236 12.32 -3.66 -3.47
C TYR A 236 13.32 -2.51 -3.53
N LEU A 237 12.85 -1.27 -3.63
CA LEU A 237 13.66 -0.06 -3.59
C LEU A 237 13.37 0.82 -2.37
N GLN A 238 12.79 0.25 -1.32
CA GLN A 238 12.46 0.98 -0.09
C GLN A 238 12.81 0.18 1.17
N GLN A 239 13.13 0.92 2.23
CA GLN A 239 13.21 0.34 3.57
C GLN A 239 11.80 -0.01 4.07
N TRP A 240 11.59 -1.28 4.39
CA TRP A 240 10.33 -1.69 5.00
C TRP A 240 10.22 -1.16 6.43
N SER A 241 9.00 -0.91 6.89
CA SER A 241 8.72 -0.44 8.26
C SER A 241 7.36 -0.90 8.75
N GLU A 242 7.04 -0.63 10.02
CA GLU A 242 5.77 -0.90 10.67
C GLU A 242 4.62 0.05 10.26
N ALA A 243 4.87 0.98 9.33
CA ALA A 243 3.95 2.11 9.08
C ALA A 243 2.69 1.75 8.28
N MET A 244 2.69 0.64 7.54
CA MET A 244 1.61 0.25 6.61
C MET A 244 0.22 0.26 7.25
N PRO A 245 -0.03 -0.35 8.43
CA PRO A 245 -1.38 -0.48 8.97
C PRO A 245 -2.04 0.87 9.30
N ALA A 246 -1.23 1.82 9.77
CA ALA A 246 -1.71 3.18 10.08
C ALA A 246 -2.07 3.97 8.81
N GLN A 247 -1.36 3.73 7.71
CA GLN A 247 -1.58 4.46 6.46
C GLN A 247 -2.66 3.82 5.58
N ILE A 248 -2.69 2.49 5.47
CA ILE A 248 -3.69 1.79 4.66
C ILE A 248 -5.05 1.72 5.37
N GLY A 249 -5.07 1.69 6.71
CA GLY A 249 -6.32 1.57 7.49
C GLY A 249 -7.27 2.77 7.39
N GLY A 250 -6.78 3.91 6.91
CA GLY A 250 -7.62 5.07 6.56
C GLY A 250 -8.19 5.02 5.14
N GLY A 251 -7.88 3.99 4.35
CA GLY A 251 -8.43 3.75 3.02
C GLY A 251 -9.79 3.05 3.07
N ASP A 252 -10.14 2.44 1.94
CA ASP A 252 -11.39 1.71 1.77
C ASP A 252 -11.35 0.39 2.54
N ARG A 253 -12.41 0.09 3.26
CA ARG A 253 -12.56 -1.17 3.98
C ARG A 253 -13.91 -1.76 3.64
N GLN A 254 -13.94 -3.05 3.34
CA GLN A 254 -15.18 -3.76 3.08
C GLN A 254 -15.20 -5.05 3.90
N VAL A 255 -16.32 -5.29 4.56
CA VAL A 255 -16.54 -6.51 5.33
C VAL A 255 -16.70 -7.69 4.39
N ILE A 256 -15.97 -8.77 4.66
CA ILE A 256 -16.13 -10.06 4.02
C ILE A 256 -16.75 -11.02 5.03
N PRO A 257 -18.02 -11.42 4.88
CA PRO A 257 -18.62 -12.44 5.75
C PRO A 257 -18.02 -13.81 5.42
N VAL A 258 -17.54 -14.51 6.45
CA VAL A 258 -17.03 -15.87 6.33
C VAL A 258 -17.65 -16.78 7.38
N LYS A 259 -17.83 -18.05 7.05
CA LYS A 259 -18.44 -19.03 7.93
C LYS A 259 -17.39 -19.76 8.78
N GLY A 260 -17.60 -19.81 10.09
CA GLY A 260 -16.67 -20.35 11.07
C GLY A 260 -15.64 -19.31 11.54
N GLN A 261 -15.07 -19.55 12.71
CA GLN A 261 -14.09 -18.63 13.31
C GLN A 261 -12.79 -18.56 12.47
N PRO A 262 -12.37 -17.37 12.01
CA PRO A 262 -11.08 -17.18 11.34
C PRO A 262 -9.91 -17.55 12.26
N ARG A 263 -8.94 -18.29 11.72
CA ARG A 263 -7.72 -18.69 12.43
C ARG A 263 -6.50 -18.25 11.65
N MET A 264 -6.05 -17.02 11.90
CA MET A 264 -4.84 -16.47 11.29
C MET A 264 -3.58 -16.76 12.11
N SER A 265 -3.69 -16.95 13.43
CA SER A 265 -2.57 -17.28 14.33
C SER A 265 -1.35 -16.37 14.14
N LEU A 266 -1.58 -15.07 13.94
CA LEU A 266 -0.51 -14.08 13.83
C LEU A 266 0.15 -13.90 15.20
N THR A 267 1.47 -13.71 15.20
CA THR A 267 2.24 -13.66 16.45
C THR A 267 2.22 -12.28 17.07
N HIS A 268 2.25 -11.24 16.22
CA HIS A 268 2.35 -9.83 16.61
C HIS A 268 3.45 -9.56 17.62
N LEU A 269 4.68 -9.56 17.13
CA LEU A 269 5.86 -9.29 17.92
C LEU A 269 5.79 -7.85 18.48
N ALA A 270 6.53 -7.59 19.56
CA ALA A 270 6.32 -6.39 20.38
C ALA A 270 6.48 -5.04 19.64
N ALA A 271 7.13 -5.04 18.48
CA ALA A 271 7.31 -3.86 17.63
C ALA A 271 6.15 -3.61 16.64
N GLY A 272 5.21 -4.53 16.51
CA GLY A 272 4.10 -4.51 15.56
C GLY A 272 3.16 -3.31 15.71
N ARG A 273 2.67 -2.81 14.58
CA ARG A 273 1.51 -1.92 14.49
C ARG A 273 0.36 -2.71 13.88
N TRP A 274 -0.86 -2.29 14.21
CA TRP A 274 -2.04 -3.08 13.96
C TRP A 274 -3.08 -2.27 13.22
N LEU A 275 -3.62 -2.86 12.17
CA LEU A 275 -4.85 -2.44 11.53
C LEU A 275 -5.96 -2.66 12.54
N ARG A 276 -6.72 -1.61 12.87
CA ARG A 276 -7.80 -1.74 13.84
C ARG A 276 -8.88 -2.65 13.26
N GLY A 277 -9.13 -3.79 13.90
CA GLY A 277 -10.26 -4.64 13.59
C GLY A 277 -11.59 -4.03 14.03
N VAL A 278 -12.67 -4.52 13.45
CA VAL A 278 -14.03 -4.03 13.69
C VAL A 278 -14.69 -4.87 14.77
N LYS A 279 -15.27 -4.19 15.78
CA LYS A 279 -15.92 -4.84 16.93
C LYS A 279 -17.44 -4.86 16.82
N ASP A 280 -18.00 -3.87 16.13
CA ASP A 280 -19.42 -3.71 15.88
C ASP A 280 -19.66 -2.90 14.59
N MET A 281 -20.87 -3.02 14.02
CA MET A 281 -21.24 -2.40 12.73
C MET A 281 -21.25 -0.87 12.71
N GLY A 282 -21.06 -0.20 13.85
CA GLY A 282 -20.98 1.27 13.96
C GLY A 282 -19.62 1.79 14.40
N SER A 283 -18.65 0.92 14.69
CA SER A 283 -17.38 1.31 15.30
C SER A 283 -16.40 2.01 14.35
N MET A 284 -16.67 1.98 13.04
CA MET A 284 -15.81 2.58 12.01
C MET A 284 -16.64 3.07 10.81
N ASP A 285 -16.59 4.39 10.56
CA ASP A 285 -17.36 5.03 9.49
C ASP A 285 -16.87 4.69 8.07
N ASN A 286 -15.61 4.25 7.92
CA ASN A 286 -15.01 3.91 6.62
C ASN A 286 -15.11 2.42 6.25
N VAL A 287 -15.99 1.66 6.93
CA VAL A 287 -16.19 0.23 6.67
C VAL A 287 -17.51 0.01 5.96
N ASP A 288 -17.43 -0.52 4.74
CA ASP A 288 -18.57 -0.94 3.95
C ASP A 288 -19.09 -2.32 4.39
N TRP A 289 -20.37 -2.37 4.77
CA TRP A 289 -21.07 -3.56 5.23
C TRP A 289 -22.01 -4.17 4.18
N THR A 290 -21.98 -3.71 2.93
CA THR A 290 -22.90 -4.15 1.87
C THR A 290 -22.87 -5.66 1.60
N LEU A 291 -21.75 -6.34 1.88
CA LEU A 291 -21.68 -7.81 1.78
C LEU A 291 -22.24 -8.53 3.01
N TRP A 292 -22.48 -7.85 4.13
CA TRP A 292 -23.08 -8.45 5.33
C TRP A 292 -24.59 -8.62 5.17
N ASP A 293 -24.97 -9.65 4.40
CA ASP A 293 -26.32 -9.88 3.89
C ASP A 293 -26.99 -11.06 4.62
N ALA A 294 -28.04 -10.77 5.39
CA ALA A 294 -28.84 -11.73 6.15
C ALA A 294 -29.32 -12.91 5.31
N GLU A 295 -29.83 -12.63 4.10
CA GLU A 295 -30.47 -13.62 3.24
C GLU A 295 -29.44 -14.62 2.76
N LYS A 296 -28.28 -14.14 2.30
CA LYS A 296 -27.17 -14.98 1.84
C LYS A 296 -26.51 -15.75 2.97
N MET A 297 -26.46 -15.16 4.17
CA MET A 297 -25.93 -15.82 5.36
C MET A 297 -26.93 -16.82 5.97
N GLY A 298 -28.20 -16.76 5.58
CA GLY A 298 -29.28 -17.55 6.17
C GLY A 298 -29.49 -17.24 7.66
N VAL A 299 -29.23 -16.01 8.08
CA VAL A 299 -29.40 -15.54 9.46
C VAL A 299 -30.46 -14.45 9.54
N CYS A 300 -31.25 -14.45 10.61
CA CYS A 300 -32.15 -13.35 10.90
C CYS A 300 -31.35 -12.22 11.58
N LEU A 301 -30.89 -11.22 10.80
CA LEU A 301 -30.47 -9.96 11.40
C LEU A 301 -31.67 -9.37 12.17
N ALA A 302 -31.42 -8.65 13.27
CA ALA A 302 -32.45 -8.23 14.25
C ALA A 302 -33.69 -7.50 13.68
N SER A 303 -33.71 -7.11 12.41
CA SER A 303 -34.87 -6.56 11.69
C SER A 303 -35.89 -7.60 11.21
N CYS A 304 -35.60 -8.90 11.25
CA CYS A 304 -36.53 -9.96 10.84
C CYS A 304 -37.70 -10.18 11.83
N GLY A 305 -37.67 -9.55 13.01
CA GLY A 305 -38.74 -9.64 14.01
C GLY A 305 -40.03 -8.86 13.69
N GLY A 306 -40.08 -8.12 12.58
CA GLY A 306 -41.23 -7.28 12.21
C GLY A 306 -42.29 -7.94 11.32
N GLN A 307 -42.03 -9.13 10.76
CA GLN A 307 -42.96 -9.79 9.83
C GLN A 307 -43.13 -11.28 10.13
N GLN A 308 -43.59 -11.61 11.34
CA GLN A 308 -44.36 -12.83 11.59
C GLN A 308 -45.18 -12.70 12.88
N GLN A 309 -46.07 -11.71 12.92
CA GLN A 309 -47.35 -11.84 13.64
C GLN A 309 -48.47 -11.84 12.61
N GLY A 310 -48.47 -12.88 11.77
CA GLY A 310 -49.65 -13.26 11.01
C GLY A 310 -50.62 -13.90 11.98
N PHE A 311 -51.70 -13.18 12.28
CA PHE A 311 -52.92 -13.60 12.96
C PHE A 311 -53.10 -15.13 13.04
N THR A 312 -53.01 -15.68 14.25
CA THR A 312 -53.81 -16.87 14.57
C THR A 312 -55.24 -16.40 14.74
N GLU A 313 -56.05 -16.49 13.67
CA GLU A 313 -57.50 -16.54 13.81
C GLU A 313 -57.83 -17.78 14.66
N SER A 314 -58.32 -17.53 15.87
CA SER A 314 -59.01 -18.54 16.66
C SER A 314 -60.33 -18.88 15.96
N PRO A 315 -60.77 -20.16 15.89
CA PRO A 315 -62.01 -20.54 15.19
C PRO A 315 -63.29 -19.90 15.74
N ASP A 316 -63.23 -19.24 16.91
CA ASP A 316 -64.40 -18.79 17.66
C ASP A 316 -64.40 -17.28 17.95
N GLY A 317 -64.19 -16.47 16.89
CA GLY A 317 -64.28 -15.00 16.83
C GLY A 317 -64.97 -14.25 18.00
N ARG A 318 -64.25 -14.05 19.11
CA ARG A 318 -64.58 -13.06 20.16
C ARG A 318 -63.30 -12.47 20.74
N GLU A 319 -63.19 -11.16 20.64
CA GLU A 319 -62.11 -10.34 21.21
C GLU A 319 -62.33 -10.09 22.71
N HIS A 320 -61.25 -10.18 23.48
CA HIS A 320 -61.07 -9.52 24.77
C HIS A 320 -59.69 -8.88 24.80
#